data_AF-A0A959Z8P6-F1
#
_entry.id   AF-A0A959Z8P6-F1
#
_cell.length_a   1.000
_cell.length_b   1.000
_cell.length_c   1.000
_cell.angle_alpha   90.00
_cell.angle_beta   90.00
_cell.angle_gamma   90.00
#
_symmetry.space_group_name_H-M   'P 1'
#
loop_
_entity.id
_entity.type
_entity.pdbx_description
1 polymer ?
#
loop_
_entity_poly.entity_id
_entity_poly.type
_entity_poly.pdbx_seq_one_letter_code
_entity_poly.pdbx_strand_id
1 'polypeptide(L)'
;MTAALPGFVSADADIWSSGATLVINEVPVATIRSKTAAQSEDQLAAYFVKTLSTFKSGEKVTTVFGNGVGRIFVGGRPVFTITKTEAQAQLGTIESVTELWATRIGKALATPALSTPKDGFIVAKGQSVKIPFTGSEARLATITQEPVGGAKIERSLGELVITPNELGTVRLNISGLTTTKTLTVSALAAACELPTKLVTQVMGQPADEATVLSSLRTAINTRLESPLGAVITANFPKVKAIAPGERLVLPIKVAVDAPDRLSVSGTVNVVIENKGGGRTFEDELWYSNEPENIFEPGQLYWGKFRSGSPVRLLAHHFSRSAQSLIIQYAVINRGSEPASMVAIMGDAQPEKNPTLAGYQAGNVFFQNWLSHNAEVLEIPPNSAVPIISRVMNPGETISALASLHLLGVGDSDVILVANAISLSEMSPYWLPGRNFARPWQFARAIPISDFHFPTQGLPKHTYPNPLRQESFEYEAGGRFAFIRIGEKAISGTEDQQKLLGNFGVQYLIEGTVSNPKPTKQKVKIEFEASAGYSGAIFLVNGEYIDARLLQTKEQRRLWERTLEPGQTENIRIETIPLSGAHYPATITVSPG
;
A
#
# COMPACT_ATOMS: atom_id res chain seq x y z
N MET A 1 -41.86 -42.31 -26.68
CA MET A 1 -40.78 -43.29 -26.48
C MET A 1 -39.99 -42.85 -25.27
N THR A 2 -40.14 -43.61 -24.18
CA THR A 2 -39.48 -43.46 -22.89
C THR A 2 -37.98 -43.70 -23.10
N ALA A 3 -37.16 -42.66 -22.93
CA ALA A 3 -35.71 -42.81 -22.91
C ALA A 3 -35.33 -43.53 -21.60
N ALA A 4 -34.84 -44.76 -21.73
CA ALA A 4 -34.30 -45.53 -20.63
C ALA A 4 -33.06 -44.80 -20.07
N LEU A 5 -33.10 -44.47 -18.77
CA LEU A 5 -31.92 -44.13 -18.01
C LEU A 5 -30.94 -45.31 -18.07
N PRO A 6 -29.63 -45.09 -18.29
CA PRO A 6 -28.65 -46.15 -18.16
C PRO A 6 -28.68 -46.64 -16.71
N GLY A 7 -28.91 -47.94 -16.52
CA GLY A 7 -28.84 -48.57 -15.21
C GLY A 7 -27.42 -48.42 -14.66
N PHE A 8 -27.27 -47.63 -13.61
CA PHE A 8 -26.05 -47.64 -12.80
C PHE A 8 -25.90 -49.04 -12.22
N VAL A 9 -24.87 -49.77 -12.65
CA VAL A 9 -24.39 -50.94 -11.93
C VAL A 9 -23.93 -50.42 -10.58
N SER A 10 -24.70 -50.69 -9.52
CA SER A 10 -24.30 -50.38 -8.16
C SER A 10 -22.99 -51.10 -7.86
N ALA A 11 -21.90 -50.35 -7.71
CA ALA A 11 -20.67 -50.91 -7.16
C ALA A 11 -20.95 -51.55 -5.80
N ASP A 12 -20.38 -52.72 -5.55
CA ASP A 12 -20.43 -53.37 -4.24
C ASP A 12 -19.82 -52.41 -3.20
N ALA A 13 -20.37 -52.39 -1.97
CA ALA A 13 -19.82 -51.55 -0.93
C ALA A 13 -18.43 -52.07 -0.52
N ASP A 14 -17.45 -51.17 -0.32
CA ASP A 14 -16.14 -51.55 0.19
C ASP A 14 -16.18 -51.58 1.71
N ILE A 15 -16.02 -52.76 2.31
CA ILE A 15 -16.19 -52.95 3.75
C ILE A 15 -14.97 -53.67 4.30
N TRP A 16 -14.36 -53.06 5.30
CA TRP A 16 -13.15 -53.56 5.93
C TRP A 16 -13.04 -53.06 7.38
N SER A 17 -12.01 -53.49 8.11
CA SER A 17 -11.79 -53.10 9.50
C SER A 17 -10.38 -52.57 9.71
N SER A 18 -10.26 -51.45 10.41
CA SER A 18 -9.01 -50.89 10.90
C SER A 18 -8.94 -51.09 12.41
N GLY A 19 -8.26 -52.15 12.85
CA GLY A 19 -8.37 -52.66 14.22
C GLY A 19 -9.85 -52.92 14.58
N ALA A 20 -10.28 -52.38 15.72
CA ALA A 20 -11.65 -52.51 16.21
C ALA A 20 -12.67 -51.63 15.46
N THR A 21 -12.25 -50.81 14.49
CA THR A 21 -13.14 -49.90 13.75
C THR A 21 -13.60 -50.53 12.45
N LEU A 22 -14.91 -50.69 12.30
CA LEU A 22 -15.56 -51.03 11.05
C LEU A 22 -15.61 -49.80 10.14
N VAL A 23 -15.19 -50.00 8.90
CA VAL A 23 -15.13 -49.00 7.84
C VAL A 23 -15.99 -49.47 6.67
N ILE A 24 -16.84 -48.57 6.16
CA ILE A 24 -17.66 -48.80 4.95
C ILE A 24 -17.39 -47.63 4.00
N ASN A 25 -17.00 -47.91 2.76
CA ASN A 25 -16.71 -46.92 1.73
C ASN A 25 -15.72 -45.84 2.21
N GLU A 26 -14.66 -46.25 2.90
CA GLU A 26 -13.68 -45.36 3.57
C GLU A 26 -14.25 -44.43 4.67
N VAL A 27 -15.48 -44.69 5.12
CA VAL A 27 -16.12 -43.99 6.25
C VAL A 27 -16.10 -44.87 7.50
N PRO A 28 -15.49 -44.45 8.62
CA PRO A 28 -15.56 -45.19 9.88
C PRO A 28 -16.99 -45.13 10.45
N VAL A 29 -17.66 -46.28 10.55
CA VAL A 29 -19.08 -46.35 10.92
C VAL A 29 -19.29 -46.77 12.39
N ALA A 30 -18.43 -47.63 12.92
CA ALA A 30 -18.52 -48.14 14.29
C ALA A 30 -17.13 -48.53 14.81
N THR A 31 -16.81 -48.15 16.06
CA THR A 31 -15.65 -48.69 16.78
C THR A 31 -16.16 -49.67 17.81
N ILE A 32 -15.83 -50.94 17.66
CA ILE A 32 -16.33 -52.00 18.53
C ILE A 32 -15.54 -51.97 19.83
N ARG A 33 -16.27 -51.92 20.93
CA ARG A 33 -15.73 -52.03 22.28
C ARG A 33 -16.48 -53.14 22.98
N SER A 34 -15.75 -54.10 23.53
CA SER A 34 -16.38 -55.26 24.18
C SER A 34 -15.83 -55.44 25.59
N LYS A 35 -16.73 -55.60 26.55
CA LYS A 35 -16.40 -55.92 27.95
C LYS A 35 -16.60 -57.40 28.30
N THR A 36 -17.07 -58.21 27.36
CA THR A 36 -17.58 -59.56 27.63
C THR A 36 -17.23 -60.61 26.57
N ALA A 37 -16.49 -60.27 25.51
CA ALA A 37 -16.21 -61.23 24.44
C ALA A 37 -15.01 -62.15 24.75
N ALA A 38 -15.16 -63.44 24.40
CA ALA A 38 -14.07 -64.41 24.33
C ALA A 38 -13.11 -64.17 23.14
N GLN A 39 -13.42 -63.19 22.30
CA GLN A 39 -12.68 -62.76 21.10
C GLN A 39 -12.22 -61.31 21.26
N SER A 40 -11.10 -60.95 20.64
CA SER A 40 -10.61 -59.57 20.66
C SER A 40 -11.53 -58.63 19.86
N GLU A 41 -11.49 -57.33 20.15
CA GLU A 41 -12.31 -56.31 19.46
C GLU A 41 -12.06 -56.30 17.94
N ASP A 42 -10.82 -56.55 17.51
CA ASP A 42 -10.45 -56.70 16.10
C ASP A 42 -11.10 -57.93 15.43
N GLN A 43 -11.20 -59.06 16.15
CA GLN A 43 -11.85 -60.27 15.64
C GLN A 43 -13.35 -60.07 15.45
N LEU A 44 -13.99 -59.31 16.35
CA LEU A 44 -15.38 -58.91 16.21
C LEU A 44 -15.58 -57.99 15.00
N ALA A 45 -14.68 -57.01 14.78
CA ALA A 45 -14.72 -56.16 13.59
C ALA A 45 -14.64 -56.98 12.30
N ALA A 46 -13.73 -57.95 12.23
CA ALA A 46 -13.61 -58.85 11.08
C ALA A 46 -14.86 -59.72 10.84
N TYR A 47 -15.54 -60.17 11.92
CA TYR A 47 -16.82 -60.89 11.81
C TYR A 47 -17.91 -60.01 11.17
N PHE A 48 -18.01 -58.73 11.58
CA PHE A 48 -18.95 -57.80 10.98
C PHE A 48 -18.61 -57.49 9.54
N VAL A 49 -17.32 -57.35 9.18
CA VAL A 49 -16.89 -57.20 7.78
C VAL A 49 -17.42 -58.36 6.92
N LYS A 50 -17.24 -59.62 7.35
CA LYS A 50 -17.74 -60.79 6.61
C LYS A 50 -19.26 -60.84 6.48
N THR A 51 -19.97 -60.37 7.50
CA THR A 51 -21.44 -60.29 7.47
C THR A 51 -21.91 -59.20 6.50
N LEU A 52 -21.17 -58.10 6.47
CA LEU A 52 -21.48 -56.92 5.68
C LEU A 52 -21.02 -56.98 4.22
N SER A 53 -20.00 -57.76 3.89
CA SER A 53 -19.39 -57.82 2.55
C SER A 53 -20.32 -58.34 1.44
N THR A 54 -21.58 -58.64 1.75
CA THR A 54 -22.61 -59.08 0.79
C THR A 54 -23.59 -57.97 0.39
N PHE A 55 -23.45 -56.78 0.98
CA PHE A 55 -24.35 -55.65 0.77
C PHE A 55 -23.84 -54.70 -0.32
N LYS A 56 -24.79 -54.10 -1.04
CA LYS A 56 -24.53 -53.14 -2.11
C LYS A 56 -24.60 -51.70 -1.61
N SER A 57 -23.92 -50.81 -2.32
CA SER A 57 -24.05 -49.36 -2.09
C SER A 57 -25.53 -48.93 -2.28
N GLY A 58 -26.01 -48.05 -1.42
CA GLY A 58 -27.40 -47.54 -1.45
C GLY A 58 -28.45 -48.42 -0.76
N GLU A 59 -28.07 -49.54 -0.13
CA GLU A 59 -29.03 -50.37 0.59
C GLU A 59 -29.67 -49.67 1.80
N LYS A 60 -30.97 -49.92 2.00
CA LYS A 60 -31.74 -49.31 3.08
C LYS A 60 -31.31 -49.87 4.43
N VAL A 61 -31.03 -48.97 5.37
CA VAL A 61 -30.73 -49.29 6.77
C VAL A 61 -31.95 -49.01 7.64
N THR A 62 -32.35 -49.97 8.47
CA THR A 62 -33.45 -49.82 9.43
C THR A 62 -33.05 -50.32 10.81
N THR A 63 -33.67 -49.77 11.86
CA THR A 63 -33.47 -50.18 13.25
C THR A 63 -34.74 -50.81 13.81
N VAL A 64 -34.58 -51.82 14.67
CA VAL A 64 -35.70 -52.45 15.39
C VAL A 64 -35.31 -52.61 16.86
N PHE A 65 -36.20 -52.22 17.76
CA PHE A 65 -36.02 -52.33 19.20
C PHE A 65 -36.99 -53.37 19.77
N GLY A 66 -36.49 -54.28 20.60
CA GLY A 66 -37.33 -55.30 21.23
C GLY A 66 -36.53 -56.30 22.06
N ASN A 67 -37.15 -56.89 23.09
CA ASN A 67 -36.54 -57.87 24.00
C ASN A 67 -35.24 -57.38 24.66
N GLY A 68 -35.16 -56.09 25.00
CA GLY A 68 -33.99 -55.51 25.69
C GLY A 68 -32.73 -55.39 24.83
N VAL A 69 -32.86 -55.42 23.50
CA VAL A 69 -31.77 -55.21 22.53
C VAL A 69 -32.21 -54.30 21.38
N GLY A 70 -31.25 -53.62 20.76
CA GLY A 70 -31.43 -52.88 19.51
C GLY A 70 -30.82 -53.66 18.36
N ARG A 71 -31.47 -53.72 17.20
CA ARG A 71 -30.96 -54.42 16.02
C ARG A 71 -30.88 -53.49 14.81
N ILE A 72 -29.76 -53.54 14.10
CA ILE A 72 -29.56 -52.82 12.84
C ILE A 72 -29.73 -53.81 11.70
N PHE A 73 -30.60 -53.49 10.74
CA PHE A 73 -30.82 -54.23 9.52
C PHE A 73 -30.29 -53.44 8.32
N VAL A 74 -29.61 -54.12 7.40
CA VAL A 74 -29.18 -53.59 6.10
C VAL A 74 -29.77 -54.51 5.03
N GLY A 75 -30.50 -53.95 4.05
CA GLY A 75 -31.16 -54.75 3.02
C GLY A 75 -32.17 -55.78 3.57
N GLY A 76 -32.72 -55.52 4.76
CA GLY A 76 -33.62 -56.44 5.47
C GLY A 76 -32.94 -57.59 6.23
N ARG A 77 -31.60 -57.65 6.28
CA ARG A 77 -30.84 -58.66 7.04
C ARG A 77 -30.25 -58.07 8.33
N PRO A 78 -30.32 -58.77 9.48
CA PRO A 78 -29.76 -58.27 10.72
C PRO A 78 -28.23 -58.28 10.66
N VAL A 79 -27.61 -57.13 10.96
CA VAL A 79 -26.15 -56.94 10.91
C VAL A 79 -25.57 -56.74 12.31
N PHE A 80 -26.20 -55.90 13.12
CA PHE A 80 -25.78 -55.66 14.50
C PHE A 80 -26.92 -56.01 15.46
N THR A 81 -26.56 -56.61 16.58
CA THR A 81 -27.42 -56.67 17.78
C THR A 81 -26.66 -55.96 18.89
N ILE A 82 -27.27 -54.92 19.46
CA ILE A 82 -26.72 -54.09 20.52
C ILE A 82 -27.43 -54.46 21.82
N THR A 83 -26.69 -55.09 22.72
CA THR A 83 -27.13 -55.42 24.08
C THR A 83 -26.85 -54.26 25.05
N LYS A 84 -27.44 -54.33 26.25
CA LYS A 84 -27.17 -53.36 27.32
C LYS A 84 -25.67 -53.25 27.66
N THR A 85 -24.96 -54.38 27.67
CA THR A 85 -23.52 -54.44 27.97
C THR A 85 -22.67 -53.77 26.88
N GLU A 86 -23.01 -54.00 25.60
CA GLU A 86 -22.33 -53.37 24.47
C GLU A 86 -22.61 -51.87 24.40
N ALA A 87 -23.87 -51.45 24.64
CA ALA A 87 -24.21 -50.04 24.72
C ALA A 87 -23.43 -49.33 25.84
N GLN A 88 -23.28 -49.96 27.02
CA GLN A 88 -22.46 -49.44 28.11
C GLN A 88 -20.97 -49.41 27.78
N ALA A 89 -20.45 -50.38 27.02
CA ALA A 89 -19.06 -50.36 26.53
C ALA A 89 -18.79 -49.17 25.57
N GLN A 90 -19.84 -48.68 24.91
CA GLN A 90 -19.83 -47.49 24.05
C GLN A 90 -20.23 -46.20 24.77
N LEU A 91 -20.39 -46.23 26.10
CA LEU A 91 -20.82 -45.08 26.91
C LEU A 91 -22.18 -44.49 26.48
N GLY A 92 -23.10 -45.33 26.00
CA GLY A 92 -24.42 -44.90 25.52
C GLY A 92 -25.57 -45.82 25.97
N THR A 93 -26.79 -45.53 25.50
CA THR A 93 -27.95 -46.42 25.63
C THR A 93 -28.07 -47.31 24.39
N ILE A 94 -28.91 -48.34 24.49
CA ILE A 94 -29.18 -49.25 23.36
C ILE A 94 -29.69 -48.44 22.17
N GLU A 95 -30.63 -47.52 22.40
CA GLU A 95 -31.22 -46.64 21.41
C GLU A 95 -30.16 -45.73 20.78
N SER A 96 -29.39 -45.01 21.60
CA SER A 96 -28.43 -44.01 21.09
C SER A 96 -27.32 -44.65 20.25
N VAL A 97 -26.82 -45.82 20.64
CA VAL A 97 -25.76 -46.53 19.91
C VAL A 97 -26.31 -47.15 18.62
N THR A 98 -27.49 -47.79 18.70
CA THR A 98 -28.14 -48.43 17.54
C THR A 98 -28.46 -47.40 16.46
N GLU A 99 -29.04 -46.25 16.83
CA GLU A 99 -29.38 -45.18 15.88
C GLU A 99 -28.14 -44.49 15.30
N LEU A 100 -27.12 -44.23 16.13
CA LEU A 100 -25.87 -43.61 15.69
C LEU A 100 -25.17 -44.48 14.62
N TRP A 101 -25.01 -45.77 14.91
CA TRP A 101 -24.38 -46.70 13.98
C TRP A 101 -25.22 -46.89 12.73
N ALA A 102 -26.54 -47.08 12.86
CA ALA A 102 -27.44 -47.21 11.70
C ALA A 102 -27.37 -45.97 10.79
N THR A 103 -27.35 -44.77 11.38
CA THR A 103 -27.20 -43.51 10.64
C THR A 103 -25.86 -43.43 9.91
N ARG A 104 -24.76 -43.81 10.58
CA ARG A 104 -23.42 -43.79 9.97
C ARG A 104 -23.30 -44.82 8.85
N ILE A 105 -23.80 -46.04 9.06
CA ILE A 105 -23.84 -47.10 8.05
C ILE A 105 -24.67 -46.65 6.84
N GLY A 106 -25.86 -46.07 7.06
CA GLY A 106 -26.70 -45.56 5.99
C GLY A 106 -26.02 -44.46 5.17
N LYS A 107 -25.34 -43.51 5.84
CA LYS A 107 -24.56 -42.46 5.16
C LYS A 107 -23.37 -43.03 4.37
N ALA A 108 -22.65 -43.98 4.95
CA ALA A 108 -21.51 -44.62 4.29
C ALA A 108 -21.93 -45.39 3.04
N LEU A 109 -23.00 -46.20 3.12
CA LEU A 109 -23.56 -46.93 1.98
C LEU A 109 -24.10 -46.01 0.89
N ALA A 110 -24.59 -44.82 1.25
CA ALA A 110 -25.06 -43.82 0.29
C ALA A 110 -23.94 -42.97 -0.35
N THR A 111 -22.68 -43.16 0.06
CA THR A 111 -21.54 -42.41 -0.50
C THR A 111 -21.30 -42.86 -1.94
N PRO A 112 -21.14 -41.94 -2.91
CA PRO A 112 -20.81 -42.29 -4.30
C PRO A 112 -19.53 -43.13 -4.43
N ALA A 113 -19.33 -43.79 -5.57
CA ALA A 113 -18.17 -44.66 -5.81
C ALA A 113 -16.83 -43.95 -5.53
N LEU A 114 -16.70 -42.69 -5.96
CA LEU A 114 -15.61 -41.78 -5.61
C LEU A 114 -16.18 -40.44 -5.15
N SER A 115 -15.81 -40.00 -3.96
CA SER A 115 -16.34 -38.78 -3.33
C SER A 115 -15.23 -37.94 -2.73
N THR A 116 -15.24 -36.65 -3.08
CA THR A 116 -14.43 -35.58 -2.48
C THR A 116 -15.33 -34.34 -2.37
N PRO A 117 -15.11 -33.43 -1.40
CA PRO A 117 -15.99 -32.28 -1.18
C PRO A 117 -15.92 -31.24 -2.31
N LYS A 118 -14.82 -31.21 -3.07
CA LYS A 118 -14.58 -30.34 -4.22
C LYS A 118 -13.53 -30.97 -5.14
N ASP A 119 -13.41 -30.42 -6.34
CA ASP A 119 -12.51 -30.92 -7.39
C ASP A 119 -11.19 -30.12 -7.48
N GLY A 120 -11.03 -29.08 -6.65
CA GLY A 120 -9.87 -28.19 -6.66
C GLY A 120 -9.43 -27.72 -5.27
N PHE A 121 -8.12 -27.76 -5.01
CA PHE A 121 -7.50 -27.35 -3.75
C PHE A 121 -6.29 -26.48 -4.02
N ILE A 122 -6.09 -25.46 -3.18
CA ILE A 122 -4.93 -24.58 -3.23
C ILE A 122 -4.15 -24.78 -1.93
N VAL A 123 -2.84 -24.92 -2.03
CA VAL A 123 -1.93 -25.13 -0.89
C VAL A 123 -0.64 -24.35 -1.11
N ALA A 124 0.03 -23.98 -0.02
CA ALA A 124 1.34 -23.36 -0.12
C ALA A 124 2.39 -24.40 -0.54
N LYS A 125 3.43 -23.96 -1.26
CA LYS A 125 4.57 -24.84 -1.59
C LYS A 125 5.09 -25.55 -0.33
N GLY A 126 5.26 -26.86 -0.42
CA GLY A 126 5.80 -27.68 0.68
C GLY A 126 4.85 -27.93 1.86
N GLN A 127 3.64 -27.39 1.82
CA GLN A 127 2.58 -27.73 2.77
C GLN A 127 1.71 -28.87 2.23
N SER A 128 1.15 -29.67 3.13
CA SER A 128 0.24 -30.76 2.77
C SER A 128 -1.21 -30.31 2.88
N VAL A 129 -2.05 -30.76 1.95
CA VAL A 129 -3.51 -30.64 2.06
C VAL A 129 -4.11 -32.01 2.38
N LYS A 130 -4.98 -32.06 3.38
CA LYS A 130 -5.79 -33.23 3.69
C LYS A 130 -7.14 -33.11 3.00
N ILE A 131 -7.46 -34.11 2.18
CA ILE A 131 -8.65 -34.11 1.35
C ILE A 131 -9.51 -35.31 1.74
N PRO A 132 -10.74 -35.11 2.23
CA PRO A 132 -11.67 -36.21 2.43
C PRO A 132 -11.86 -36.96 1.11
N PHE A 133 -11.58 -38.26 1.13
CA PHE A 133 -11.64 -39.12 -0.03
C PHE A 133 -12.31 -40.43 0.38
N THR A 134 -13.58 -40.56 -0.01
CA THR A 134 -14.47 -41.63 0.44
C THR A 134 -15.23 -42.22 -0.74
N GLY A 135 -15.86 -43.38 -0.55
CA GLY A 135 -16.61 -44.08 -1.59
C GLY A 135 -16.24 -45.54 -1.71
N SER A 136 -17.11 -46.32 -2.38
CA SER A 136 -16.94 -47.76 -2.55
C SER A 136 -15.74 -48.15 -3.40
N GLU A 137 -15.20 -47.24 -4.20
CA GLU A 137 -14.01 -47.48 -5.02
C GLU A 137 -12.78 -46.69 -4.51
N ALA A 138 -12.94 -45.85 -3.48
CA ALA A 138 -11.91 -44.90 -3.05
C ALA A 138 -10.63 -45.58 -2.58
N ARG A 139 -10.73 -46.62 -1.75
CA ARG A 139 -9.57 -47.35 -1.19
C ARG A 139 -8.70 -47.98 -2.27
N LEU A 140 -9.34 -48.58 -3.27
CA LEU A 140 -8.70 -49.35 -4.34
C LEU A 140 -8.43 -48.54 -5.62
N ALA A 141 -8.88 -47.29 -5.68
CA ALA A 141 -8.70 -46.44 -6.86
C ALA A 141 -7.21 -46.28 -7.22
N THR A 142 -6.92 -46.29 -8.51
CA THR A 142 -5.58 -45.92 -9.00
C THR A 142 -5.52 -44.42 -9.14
N ILE A 143 -4.44 -43.81 -8.63
CA ILE A 143 -4.21 -42.37 -8.77
C ILE A 143 -3.00 -42.18 -9.67
N THR A 144 -3.22 -41.53 -10.81
CA THR A 144 -2.14 -41.02 -11.66
C THR A 144 -2.06 -39.50 -11.52
N GLN A 145 -0.88 -38.93 -11.73
CA GLN A 145 -0.64 -37.51 -11.57
C GLN A 145 0.02 -36.92 -12.81
N GLU A 146 -0.39 -35.71 -13.15
CA GLU A 146 0.15 -34.91 -14.24
C GLU A 146 0.59 -33.54 -13.69
N PRO A 147 1.89 -33.19 -13.75
CA PRO A 147 3.01 -34.01 -14.23
C PRO A 147 3.30 -35.23 -13.33
N VAL A 148 3.90 -36.27 -13.91
CA VAL A 148 4.33 -37.46 -13.17
C VAL A 148 5.36 -37.06 -12.11
N GLY A 149 5.13 -37.43 -10.86
CA GLY A 149 5.97 -37.02 -9.73
C GLY A 149 5.69 -35.61 -9.22
N GLY A 150 4.62 -34.95 -9.65
CA GLY A 150 4.28 -33.58 -9.25
C GLY A 150 3.93 -33.41 -7.76
N ALA A 151 3.43 -34.46 -7.11
CA ALA A 151 3.11 -34.46 -5.69
C ALA A 151 3.45 -35.79 -5.01
N LYS A 152 3.74 -35.73 -3.71
CA LYS A 152 3.70 -36.86 -2.80
C LYS A 152 2.25 -37.10 -2.37
N ILE A 153 1.75 -38.32 -2.54
CA ILE A 153 0.38 -38.70 -2.21
C ILE A 153 0.43 -39.82 -1.17
N GLU A 154 -0.14 -39.56 -0.01
CA GLU A 154 -0.29 -40.54 1.06
C GLU A 154 -1.79 -40.82 1.27
N ARG A 155 -2.14 -42.09 1.39
CA ARG A 155 -3.51 -42.54 1.69
C ARG A 155 -3.62 -42.82 3.18
N SER A 156 -4.65 -42.28 3.80
CA SER A 156 -5.09 -42.63 5.15
C SER A 156 -6.59 -42.91 5.14
N LEU A 157 -7.10 -43.52 6.21
CA LEU A 157 -8.52 -43.86 6.33
C LEU A 157 -9.40 -42.61 6.06
N GLY A 158 -10.18 -42.65 4.98
CA GLY A 158 -11.10 -41.58 4.57
C GLY A 158 -10.44 -40.32 4.01
N GLU A 159 -9.11 -40.31 3.78
CA GLU A 159 -8.37 -39.11 3.41
C GLU A 159 -7.23 -39.37 2.41
N LEU A 160 -6.98 -38.39 1.54
CA LEU A 160 -5.75 -38.23 0.79
C LEU A 160 -4.95 -37.07 1.38
N VAL A 161 -3.70 -37.32 1.74
CA VAL A 161 -2.74 -36.27 2.09
C VAL A 161 -1.86 -36.03 0.88
N ILE A 162 -1.98 -34.84 0.30
CA ILE A 162 -1.25 -34.47 -0.92
C ILE A 162 -0.29 -33.34 -0.58
N THR A 163 0.99 -33.54 -0.89
CA THR A 163 2.05 -32.56 -0.74
C THR A 163 2.67 -32.29 -2.11
N PRO A 164 2.36 -31.17 -2.76
CA PRO A 164 2.99 -30.81 -4.02
C PRO A 164 4.50 -30.62 -3.85
N ASN A 165 5.28 -31.10 -4.80
CA ASN A 165 6.73 -31.01 -4.77
C ASN A 165 7.22 -29.65 -5.29
N GLU A 166 6.52 -29.10 -6.28
CA GLU A 166 6.88 -27.83 -6.92
C GLU A 166 5.65 -26.90 -7.06
N LEU A 167 5.92 -25.65 -7.44
CA LEU A 167 4.88 -24.69 -7.80
C LEU A 167 4.14 -25.13 -9.07
N GLY A 168 2.85 -24.82 -9.14
CA GLY A 168 1.99 -25.12 -10.28
C GLY A 168 0.83 -26.04 -9.92
N THR A 169 0.14 -26.51 -10.94
CA THR A 169 -1.06 -27.36 -10.78
C THR A 169 -0.73 -28.81 -11.07
N VAL A 170 -1.00 -29.67 -10.09
CA VAL A 170 -0.97 -31.12 -10.24
C VAL A 170 -2.41 -31.59 -10.47
N ARG A 171 -2.65 -32.22 -11.62
CA ARG A 171 -3.91 -32.93 -11.89
C ARG A 171 -3.77 -34.38 -11.47
N LEU A 172 -4.64 -34.81 -10.55
CA LEU A 172 -4.77 -36.20 -10.15
C LEU A 172 -5.95 -36.82 -10.89
N ASN A 173 -5.67 -37.80 -11.73
CA ASN A 173 -6.69 -38.60 -12.38
C ASN A 173 -6.89 -39.87 -11.55
N ILE A 174 -8.04 -39.93 -10.90
CA ILE A 174 -8.44 -40.99 -9.98
C ILE A 174 -9.36 -41.93 -10.75
N SER A 175 -8.93 -43.17 -10.94
CA SER A 175 -9.68 -44.20 -11.66
C SER A 175 -10.13 -45.28 -10.67
N GLY A 176 -11.44 -45.34 -10.44
CA GLY A 176 -12.11 -46.47 -9.84
C GLY A 176 -12.44 -47.55 -10.88
N LEU A 177 -13.23 -48.55 -10.48
CA LEU A 177 -13.69 -49.62 -11.36
C LEU A 177 -14.77 -49.15 -12.33
N THR A 178 -15.68 -48.28 -11.88
CA THR A 178 -16.82 -47.81 -12.67
C THR A 178 -16.80 -46.30 -12.92
N THR A 179 -16.05 -45.55 -12.11
CA THR A 179 -16.06 -44.09 -12.13
C THR A 179 -14.64 -43.52 -12.21
N THR A 180 -14.48 -42.41 -12.92
CA THR A 180 -13.26 -41.60 -12.89
C THR A 180 -13.55 -40.24 -12.28
N LYS A 181 -12.55 -39.68 -11.59
CA LYS A 181 -12.62 -38.35 -11.01
C LYS A 181 -11.30 -37.62 -11.21
N THR A 182 -11.36 -36.37 -11.62
CA THR A 182 -10.17 -35.51 -11.70
C THR A 182 -10.17 -34.56 -10.52
N LEU A 183 -9.03 -34.47 -9.85
CA LEU A 183 -8.77 -33.54 -8.76
C LEU A 183 -7.60 -32.65 -9.11
N THR A 184 -7.73 -31.35 -8.88
CA THR A 184 -6.65 -30.37 -9.06
C THR A 184 -6.10 -29.93 -7.72
N VAL A 185 -4.78 -29.96 -7.58
CA VAL A 185 -4.07 -29.37 -6.44
C VAL A 185 -3.08 -28.35 -6.99
N SER A 186 -3.31 -27.08 -6.70
CA SER A 186 -2.43 -25.98 -7.10
C SER A 186 -1.55 -25.57 -5.93
N ALA A 187 -0.24 -25.75 -6.09
CA ALA A 187 0.76 -25.19 -5.20
C ALA A 187 1.15 -23.79 -5.67
N LEU A 188 0.79 -22.80 -4.87
CA LEU A 188 1.11 -21.40 -5.15
C LEU A 188 2.19 -20.91 -4.18
N ALA A 189 2.97 -19.93 -4.65
CA ALA A 189 3.87 -19.20 -3.78
C ALA A 189 3.07 -18.26 -2.88
N ALA A 190 3.61 -17.92 -1.71
CA ALA A 190 3.07 -16.84 -0.89
C ALA A 190 3.15 -15.50 -1.65
N ALA A 191 2.20 -14.61 -1.39
CA ALA A 191 2.18 -13.26 -1.95
C ALA A 191 3.44 -12.48 -1.54
N CYS A 192 3.91 -12.66 -0.30
CA CYS A 192 5.18 -12.13 0.19
C CYS A 192 5.63 -12.89 1.44
N GLU A 193 6.87 -12.67 1.86
CA GLU A 193 7.29 -12.96 3.23
C GLU A 193 7.10 -11.70 4.07
N LEU A 194 6.26 -11.76 5.11
CA LEU A 194 6.06 -10.61 5.98
C LEU A 194 7.28 -10.42 6.88
N PRO A 195 8.00 -9.28 6.78
CA PRO A 195 9.11 -9.01 7.66
C PRO A 195 8.60 -8.79 9.09
N THR A 196 9.34 -9.27 10.08
CA THR A 196 9.02 -9.01 11.49
C THR A 196 9.18 -7.53 11.86
N LYS A 197 10.00 -6.81 11.09
CA LYS A 197 10.37 -5.42 11.31
C LYS A 197 10.64 -4.67 10.01
N LEU A 198 10.10 -3.46 9.91
CA LEU A 198 10.53 -2.44 8.94
C LEU A 198 11.06 -1.21 9.67
N VAL A 199 11.88 -0.41 8.99
CA VAL A 199 12.41 0.85 9.53
C VAL A 199 12.06 1.97 8.56
N THR A 200 11.67 3.11 9.09
CA THR A 200 11.44 4.33 8.33
C THR A 200 11.88 5.56 9.12
N GLN A 201 12.08 6.67 8.43
CA GLN A 201 12.58 7.90 9.00
C GLN A 201 11.70 9.08 8.60
N VAL A 202 11.67 10.07 9.47
CA VAL A 202 11.09 11.39 9.22
C VAL A 202 12.02 12.46 9.77
N MET A 203 11.76 13.70 9.38
CA MET A 203 12.32 14.88 10.03
C MET A 203 11.17 15.78 10.49
N GLY A 204 11.38 16.55 11.55
CA GLY A 204 10.45 17.56 12.04
C GLY A 204 10.75 18.04 13.44
N GLN A 205 10.21 19.21 13.80
CA GLN A 205 10.43 19.91 15.07
C GLN A 205 9.10 20.27 15.77
N PRO A 206 8.38 19.31 16.39
CA PRO A 206 8.46 17.85 16.21
C PRO A 206 7.88 17.41 14.85
N ALA A 207 8.13 16.17 14.43
CA ALA A 207 7.47 15.62 13.25
C ALA A 207 6.00 15.35 13.58
N ASP A 208 5.09 15.97 12.83
CA ASP A 208 3.66 15.92 13.11
C ASP A 208 3.01 14.56 12.82
N GLU A 209 1.78 14.38 13.31
CA GLU A 209 1.02 13.13 13.15
C GLU A 209 0.82 12.74 11.69
N ALA A 210 0.61 13.72 10.81
CA ALA A 210 0.41 13.48 9.37
C ALA A 210 1.67 12.94 8.70
N THR A 211 2.84 13.47 9.06
CA THR A 211 4.15 13.06 8.57
C THR A 211 4.54 11.68 9.11
N VAL A 212 4.26 11.42 10.39
CA VAL A 212 4.44 10.09 11.00
C VAL A 212 3.58 9.06 10.28
N LEU A 213 2.27 9.31 10.14
CA LEU A 213 1.35 8.38 9.48
C LEU A 213 1.74 8.15 8.01
N SER A 214 2.15 9.20 7.32
CA SER A 214 2.63 9.11 5.94
C SER A 214 3.85 8.22 5.82
N SER A 215 4.86 8.41 6.68
CA SER A 215 6.09 7.61 6.65
C SER A 215 5.81 6.13 6.94
N LEU A 216 4.85 5.80 7.81
CA LEU A 216 4.40 4.42 8.02
C LEU A 216 3.76 3.82 6.75
N ARG A 217 2.90 4.57 6.06
CA ARG A 217 2.29 4.14 4.79
C ARG A 217 3.36 3.90 3.73
N THR A 218 4.29 4.85 3.60
CA THR A 218 5.43 4.76 2.69
C THR A 218 6.24 3.51 2.99
N ALA A 219 6.62 3.25 4.25
CA ALA A 219 7.39 2.07 4.63
C ALA A 219 6.72 0.76 4.24
N ILE A 220 5.41 0.61 4.51
CA ILE A 220 4.65 -0.57 4.10
C ILE A 220 4.59 -0.70 2.58
N ASN A 221 4.37 0.40 1.86
CA ASN A 221 4.17 0.35 0.41
C ASN A 221 5.47 0.14 -0.38
N THR A 222 6.59 0.72 0.09
CA THR A 222 7.86 0.73 -0.64
C THR A 222 8.86 -0.33 -0.17
N ARG A 223 8.82 -0.73 1.10
CA ARG A 223 9.81 -1.66 1.69
C ARG A 223 9.28 -3.09 1.87
N LEU A 224 7.98 -3.31 1.70
CA LEU A 224 7.43 -4.67 1.73
C LEU A 224 7.70 -5.36 0.39
N GLU A 225 8.65 -6.30 0.40
CA GLU A 225 8.99 -7.12 -0.76
C GLU A 225 7.80 -7.97 -1.19
N SER A 226 7.14 -7.53 -2.25
CA SER A 226 5.97 -8.19 -2.84
C SER A 226 6.04 -8.04 -4.36
N PRO A 227 5.51 -9.00 -5.12
CA PRO A 227 5.54 -8.95 -6.58
C PRO A 227 4.77 -7.73 -7.11
N LEU A 228 5.08 -7.31 -8.33
CA LEU A 228 4.30 -6.28 -9.02
C LEU A 228 2.84 -6.74 -9.17
N GLY A 229 1.90 -5.80 -9.02
CA GLY A 229 0.46 -6.08 -9.03
C GLY A 229 -0.09 -6.60 -7.69
N ALA A 230 0.74 -6.78 -6.67
CA ALA A 230 0.25 -7.07 -5.31
C ALA A 230 -0.56 -5.89 -4.75
N VAL A 231 -1.69 -6.20 -4.13
CA VAL A 231 -2.53 -5.27 -3.37
C VAL A 231 -2.19 -5.43 -1.90
N ILE A 232 -1.70 -4.34 -1.30
CA ILE A 232 -1.34 -4.28 0.11
C ILE A 232 -2.42 -3.51 0.86
N THR A 233 -3.07 -4.18 1.81
CA THR A 233 -4.00 -3.57 2.75
C THR A 233 -3.37 -3.49 4.12
N ALA A 234 -3.36 -2.31 4.73
CA ALA A 234 -2.78 -2.11 6.06
C ALA A 234 -3.71 -1.31 6.98
N ASN A 235 -3.79 -1.72 8.24
CA ASN A 235 -4.50 -1.00 9.29
C ASN A 235 -3.51 -0.23 10.16
N PHE A 236 -3.52 1.08 10.04
CA PHE A 236 -2.61 1.98 10.75
C PHE A 236 -3.22 2.43 12.09
N PRO A 237 -2.46 2.36 13.20
CA PRO A 237 -2.93 2.88 14.47
C PRO A 237 -3.02 4.41 14.47
N LYS A 238 -3.70 4.98 15.47
CA LYS A 238 -3.55 6.41 15.77
C LYS A 238 -2.10 6.66 16.17
N VAL A 239 -1.53 7.75 15.66
CA VAL A 239 -0.15 8.15 15.92
C VAL A 239 -0.11 9.49 16.63
N LYS A 240 1.00 9.78 17.30
CA LYS A 240 1.31 11.06 17.92
C LYS A 240 2.48 11.72 17.19
N ALA A 241 2.64 13.03 17.36
CA ALA A 241 3.88 13.69 16.97
C ALA A 241 5.08 13.07 17.70
N ILE A 242 6.25 13.07 17.04
CA ILE A 242 7.49 12.50 17.58
C ILE A 242 8.59 13.57 17.61
N ALA A 243 9.22 13.72 18.78
CA ALA A 243 10.28 14.70 18.96
C ALA A 243 11.57 14.29 18.21
N PRO A 244 12.46 15.22 17.87
CA PRO A 244 13.77 14.89 17.31
C PRO A 244 14.52 13.87 18.18
N GLY A 245 15.10 12.85 17.55
CA GLY A 245 15.79 11.74 18.23
C GLY A 245 14.86 10.70 18.87
N GLU A 246 13.54 10.94 18.93
CA GLU A 246 12.58 9.96 19.42
C GLU A 246 12.38 8.84 18.39
N ARG A 247 12.18 7.62 18.91
CA ARG A 247 11.91 6.41 18.15
C ARG A 247 10.65 5.75 18.68
N LEU A 248 9.75 5.36 17.77
CA LEU A 248 8.56 4.57 18.08
C LEU A 248 8.58 3.25 17.33
N VAL A 249 7.93 2.24 17.92
CA VAL A 249 7.66 0.95 17.27
C VAL A 249 6.16 0.75 17.24
N LEU A 250 5.60 0.61 16.04
CA LEU A 250 4.16 0.52 15.84
C LEU A 250 3.82 -0.80 15.14
N PRO A 251 2.99 -1.67 15.74
CA PRO A 251 2.51 -2.88 15.08
C PRO A 251 1.46 -2.51 14.03
N ILE A 252 1.68 -2.92 12.79
CA ILE A 252 0.76 -2.68 11.66
C ILE A 252 0.25 -4.03 11.17
N LYS A 253 -1.08 -4.20 11.16
CA LYS A 253 -1.71 -5.39 10.56
C LYS A 253 -1.71 -5.20 9.06
N VAL A 254 -1.09 -6.13 8.34
CA VAL A 254 -0.92 -6.10 6.89
C VAL A 254 -1.55 -7.36 6.29
N ALA A 255 -2.24 -7.20 5.17
CA ALA A 255 -2.67 -8.26 4.28
C ALA A 255 -2.14 -7.95 2.88
N VAL A 256 -1.59 -8.95 2.21
CA VAL A 256 -1.04 -8.86 0.86
C VAL A 256 -1.71 -9.91 -0.01
N ASP A 257 -2.39 -9.43 -1.03
CA ASP A 257 -2.97 -10.25 -2.09
C ASP A 257 -2.15 -10.04 -3.37
N ALA A 258 -1.87 -11.11 -4.09
CA ALA A 258 -1.15 -11.00 -5.36
C ALA A 258 -1.71 -11.99 -6.39
N PRO A 259 -1.71 -11.63 -7.69
CA PRO A 259 -2.11 -12.55 -8.75
C PRO A 259 -1.33 -13.87 -8.68
N ASP A 260 -2.03 -14.99 -8.84
CA ASP A 260 -1.47 -16.34 -8.86
C ASP A 260 -0.66 -16.73 -7.62
N ARG A 261 -0.96 -16.11 -6.47
CA ARG A 261 -0.29 -16.35 -5.18
C ARG A 261 -1.27 -16.48 -4.04
N LEU A 262 -0.81 -17.09 -2.96
CA LEU A 262 -1.57 -17.17 -1.71
C LEU A 262 -1.52 -15.85 -0.96
N SER A 263 -2.68 -15.35 -0.58
CA SER A 263 -2.82 -14.20 0.31
C SER A 263 -2.07 -14.44 1.62
N VAL A 264 -1.34 -13.43 2.08
CA VAL A 264 -0.60 -13.47 3.34
C VAL A 264 -1.13 -12.37 4.25
N SER A 265 -1.34 -12.67 5.53
CA SER A 265 -1.69 -11.65 6.52
C SER A 265 -0.94 -11.85 7.81
N GLY A 266 -0.66 -10.76 8.51
CA GLY A 266 0.13 -10.78 9.73
C GLY A 266 0.36 -9.39 10.30
N THR A 267 1.26 -9.29 11.26
CA THR A 267 1.64 -8.03 11.90
C THR A 267 3.11 -7.72 11.59
N VAL A 268 3.37 -6.54 11.06
CA VAL A 268 4.72 -6.00 10.80
C VAL A 268 4.98 -4.90 11.82
N ASN A 269 6.10 -4.97 12.55
CA ASN A 269 6.50 -3.89 13.45
C ASN A 269 7.26 -2.82 12.67
N VAL A 270 6.66 -1.65 12.48
CA VAL A 270 7.36 -0.53 11.83
C VAL A 270 8.01 0.33 12.89
N VAL A 271 9.33 0.43 12.79
CA VAL A 271 10.12 1.37 13.57
C VAL A 271 10.18 2.69 12.82
N ILE A 272 9.72 3.76 13.46
CA ILE A 272 9.91 5.12 12.97
C ILE A 272 10.88 5.88 13.86
N GLU A 273 11.80 6.59 13.24
CA GLU A 273 12.77 7.46 13.91
C GLU A 273 12.65 8.87 13.35
N ASN A 274 12.49 9.86 14.22
CA ASN A 274 12.67 11.26 13.82
C ASN A 274 14.15 11.60 13.91
N LYS A 275 14.81 11.77 12.76
CA LYS A 275 16.24 12.11 12.72
C LYS A 275 16.54 13.54 13.21
N GLY A 276 15.50 14.34 13.43
CA GLY A 276 15.64 15.77 13.57
C GLY A 276 16.10 16.40 12.25
N GLY A 277 16.13 17.71 12.25
CA GLY A 277 16.53 18.49 11.08
C GLY A 277 16.45 19.97 11.41
N GLY A 278 17.11 20.78 10.59
CA GLY A 278 17.07 22.24 10.66
C GLY A 278 16.80 22.83 9.28
N ARG A 279 16.71 24.16 9.21
CA ARG A 279 16.63 24.86 7.93
C ARG A 279 17.87 24.61 7.10
N THR A 280 17.68 23.99 5.95
CA THR A 280 18.63 23.97 4.86
C THR A 280 18.15 24.94 3.78
N PHE A 281 19.04 25.81 3.34
CA PHE A 281 18.82 26.56 2.11
C PHE A 281 19.17 25.65 0.93
N GLU A 282 18.42 25.78 -0.16
CA GLU A 282 18.65 25.04 -1.38
C GLU A 282 19.76 25.70 -2.21
N ASP A 283 20.65 24.88 -2.76
CA ASP A 283 21.76 25.33 -3.61
C ASP A 283 21.27 25.64 -5.03
N GLU A 284 20.19 24.98 -5.46
CA GLU A 284 19.61 25.15 -6.78
C GLU A 284 18.09 25.29 -6.70
N LEU A 285 17.56 26.09 -7.62
CA LEU A 285 16.14 26.12 -7.98
C LEU A 285 15.96 25.47 -9.34
N TRP A 286 15.15 24.41 -9.38
CA TRP A 286 14.65 23.76 -10.58
C TRP A 286 13.28 24.34 -10.91
N TYR A 287 13.22 25.18 -11.94
CA TYR A 287 12.01 25.90 -12.33
C TYR A 287 11.33 25.24 -13.53
N SER A 288 10.36 24.38 -13.26
CA SER A 288 9.56 23.68 -14.27
C SER A 288 8.31 24.49 -14.64
N ASN A 289 8.47 25.35 -15.64
CA ASN A 289 7.39 26.14 -16.24
C ASN A 289 7.55 26.28 -17.76
N GLU A 290 8.36 25.42 -18.40
CA GLU A 290 8.55 25.39 -19.85
C GLU A 290 8.22 23.98 -20.38
N PRO A 291 7.14 23.81 -21.18
CA PRO A 291 6.15 24.82 -21.52
C PRO A 291 5.21 25.13 -20.35
N GLU A 292 4.84 26.39 -20.18
CA GLU A 292 3.80 26.79 -19.22
C GLU A 292 2.42 26.34 -19.70
N ASN A 293 2.13 26.52 -20.98
CA ASN A 293 0.88 26.10 -21.61
C ASN A 293 1.07 24.72 -22.26
N ILE A 294 0.42 23.70 -21.71
CA ILE A 294 0.53 22.33 -22.21
C ILE A 294 -0.63 22.03 -23.14
N PHE A 295 -0.33 21.75 -24.41
CA PHE A 295 -1.32 21.42 -25.44
C PHE A 295 -1.45 19.90 -25.64
N GLU A 296 -0.35 19.16 -25.48
CA GLU A 296 -0.25 17.73 -25.73
C GLU A 296 0.73 17.07 -24.74
N PRO A 297 0.72 15.73 -24.61
CA PRO A 297 1.72 15.01 -23.83
C PRO A 297 3.17 15.35 -24.22
N GLY A 298 4.07 15.40 -23.24
CA GLY A 298 5.47 15.71 -23.46
C GLY A 298 6.27 15.89 -22.17
N GLN A 299 7.60 15.96 -22.32
CA GLN A 299 8.50 16.25 -21.21
C GLN A 299 8.34 17.69 -20.74
N LEU A 300 8.25 17.88 -19.42
CA LEU A 300 8.13 19.18 -18.76
C LEU A 300 9.44 19.62 -18.14
N TYR A 301 10.17 18.68 -17.55
CA TYR A 301 11.43 18.97 -16.87
C TYR A 301 12.25 17.70 -16.67
N TRP A 302 13.56 17.86 -16.54
CA TRP A 302 14.39 16.88 -15.88
C TRP A 302 15.60 17.54 -15.22
N GLY A 303 16.11 16.95 -14.16
CA GLY A 303 17.27 17.43 -13.41
C GLY A 303 18.01 16.28 -12.75
N LYS A 304 19.32 16.45 -12.50
CA LYS A 304 20.15 15.44 -11.82
C LYS A 304 20.49 15.92 -10.41
N PHE A 305 20.19 15.09 -9.42
CA PHE A 305 20.53 15.40 -8.04
C PHE A 305 22.04 15.28 -7.81
N ARG A 306 22.56 16.13 -6.92
CA ARG A 306 23.90 15.98 -6.35
C ARG A 306 23.76 15.67 -4.87
N SER A 307 24.53 14.69 -4.41
CA SER A 307 24.60 14.34 -3.00
C SER A 307 24.95 15.57 -2.14
N GLY A 308 24.21 15.79 -1.06
CA GLY A 308 24.47 16.87 -0.13
C GLY A 308 24.11 18.27 -0.66
N SER A 309 23.54 18.38 -1.86
CA SER A 309 23.13 19.64 -2.49
C SER A 309 21.60 19.71 -2.57
N PRO A 310 20.93 20.41 -1.64
CA PRO A 310 19.47 20.48 -1.63
C PRO A 310 18.96 21.31 -2.82
N VAL A 311 17.81 20.89 -3.34
CA VAL A 311 17.18 21.46 -4.52
C VAL A 311 15.78 21.94 -4.17
N ARG A 312 15.45 23.16 -4.61
CA ARG A 312 14.07 23.64 -4.60
C ARG A 312 13.45 23.36 -5.96
N LEU A 313 12.37 22.59 -5.98
CA LEU A 313 11.57 22.40 -7.18
C LEU A 313 10.39 23.38 -7.13
N LEU A 314 10.20 24.16 -8.19
CA LEU A 314 8.95 24.87 -8.45
C LEU A 314 8.38 24.37 -9.77
N ALA A 315 7.15 23.87 -9.74
CA ALA A 315 6.40 23.43 -10.91
C ALA A 315 5.16 24.31 -11.10
N HIS A 316 4.91 24.75 -12.32
CA HIS A 316 3.68 25.46 -12.67
C HIS A 316 3.34 25.17 -14.13
N HIS A 317 2.15 24.65 -14.39
CA HIS A 317 1.70 24.39 -15.76
C HIS A 317 0.19 24.56 -15.89
N PHE A 318 -0.22 25.11 -17.01
CA PHE A 318 -1.61 25.37 -17.39
C PHE A 318 -2.03 24.45 -18.55
N SER A 319 -3.15 23.76 -18.41
CA SER A 319 -3.69 22.89 -19.45
C SER A 319 -4.40 23.70 -20.53
N ARG A 320 -3.79 23.78 -21.71
CA ARG A 320 -4.45 24.18 -22.97
C ARG A 320 -4.91 22.98 -23.80
N SER A 321 -4.67 21.76 -23.32
CA SER A 321 -5.09 20.55 -24.00
C SER A 321 -6.61 20.44 -24.05
N ALA A 322 -7.12 19.81 -25.11
CA ALA A 322 -8.54 19.46 -25.22
C ALA A 322 -8.93 18.27 -24.33
N GLN A 323 -7.95 17.52 -23.83
CA GLN A 323 -8.15 16.34 -23.00
C GLN A 323 -7.51 16.52 -21.61
N SER A 324 -7.97 15.75 -20.63
CA SER A 324 -7.30 15.70 -19.33
C SER A 324 -5.94 15.04 -19.47
N LEU A 325 -4.92 15.67 -18.90
CA LEU A 325 -3.55 15.17 -18.85
C LEU A 325 -3.20 14.74 -17.43
N ILE A 326 -2.20 13.89 -17.29
CA ILE A 326 -1.57 13.55 -16.02
C ILE A 326 -0.23 14.24 -15.96
N ILE A 327 -0.07 15.12 -14.98
CA ILE A 327 1.20 15.74 -14.66
C ILE A 327 1.90 14.85 -13.64
N GLN A 328 3.04 14.31 -14.04
CA GLN A 328 3.79 13.32 -13.30
C GLN A 328 5.22 13.78 -13.10
N TYR A 329 5.68 13.81 -11.85
CA TYR A 329 7.08 13.98 -11.49
C TYR A 329 7.54 12.70 -10.80
N ALA A 330 8.59 12.09 -11.31
CA ALA A 330 9.18 10.88 -10.76
C ALA A 330 10.64 11.10 -10.43
N VAL A 331 11.09 10.52 -9.33
CA VAL A 331 12.52 10.40 -9.01
C VAL A 331 12.97 9.00 -9.40
N ILE A 332 14.06 8.95 -10.15
CA ILE A 332 14.58 7.75 -10.79
C ILE A 332 15.98 7.51 -10.25
N ASN A 333 16.22 6.32 -9.70
CA ASN A 333 17.55 5.89 -9.27
C ASN A 333 18.11 4.88 -10.28
N ARG A 334 19.03 5.33 -11.13
CA ARG A 334 19.75 4.50 -12.10
C ARG A 334 20.97 3.78 -11.51
N GLY A 335 21.27 4.03 -10.23
CA GLY A 335 22.35 3.39 -9.49
C GLY A 335 22.02 1.95 -9.08
N SER A 336 23.04 1.21 -8.67
CA SER A 336 22.95 -0.14 -8.14
C SER A 336 22.61 -0.21 -6.64
N GLU A 337 22.68 0.92 -5.93
CA GLU A 337 22.40 1.02 -4.50
C GLU A 337 21.12 1.83 -4.24
N PRO A 338 20.37 1.56 -3.15
CA PRO A 338 19.25 2.39 -2.74
C PRO A 338 19.67 3.84 -2.45
N ALA A 339 18.85 4.80 -2.87
CA ALA A 339 19.03 6.22 -2.55
C ALA A 339 18.03 6.67 -1.49
N SER A 340 18.43 7.60 -0.63
CA SER A 340 17.54 8.20 0.38
C SER A 340 17.33 9.68 0.09
N MET A 341 16.09 10.15 0.00
CA MET A 341 15.77 11.53 -0.32
C MET A 341 14.87 12.13 0.76
N VAL A 342 15.28 13.25 1.34
CA VAL A 342 14.40 14.07 2.18
C VAL A 342 13.50 14.89 1.27
N ALA A 343 12.19 14.85 1.51
CA ALA A 343 11.21 15.59 0.75
C ALA A 343 10.29 16.41 1.67
N ILE A 344 10.33 17.73 1.50
CA ILE A 344 9.31 18.67 2.01
C ILE A 344 8.48 19.10 0.82
N MET A 345 7.22 18.66 0.76
CA MET A 345 6.35 18.88 -0.39
C MET A 345 5.27 19.92 -0.10
N GLY A 346 5.01 20.78 -1.07
CA GLY A 346 3.79 21.56 -1.22
C GLY A 346 3.20 21.32 -2.60
N ASP A 347 2.18 20.49 -2.67
CA ASP A 347 1.49 20.12 -3.90
C ASP A 347 -0.01 20.37 -3.73
N ALA A 348 -0.59 21.15 -4.64
CA ALA A 348 -2.00 21.52 -4.62
C ALA A 348 -2.85 20.65 -5.56
N GLN A 349 -4.15 20.61 -5.31
CA GLN A 349 -5.06 20.12 -6.34
C GLN A 349 -5.04 21.08 -7.54
N PRO A 350 -5.21 20.60 -8.77
CA PRO A 350 -5.32 21.48 -9.92
C PRO A 350 -6.48 22.48 -9.78
N GLU A 351 -6.25 23.70 -10.23
CA GLU A 351 -7.15 24.83 -10.04
C GLU A 351 -7.33 25.64 -11.31
N LYS A 352 -8.54 26.16 -11.55
CA LYS A 352 -8.82 27.02 -12.71
C LYS A 352 -8.17 28.39 -12.60
N ASN A 353 -7.90 28.86 -11.39
CA ASN A 353 -7.21 30.11 -11.13
C ASN A 353 -5.71 29.83 -10.90
N PRO A 354 -4.81 30.27 -11.81
CA PRO A 354 -3.38 30.00 -11.69
C PRO A 354 -2.73 30.52 -10.40
N THR A 355 -3.08 31.72 -9.93
CA THR A 355 -2.56 32.24 -8.65
C THR A 355 -3.08 31.42 -7.48
N LEU A 356 -4.34 30.97 -7.51
CA LEU A 356 -4.86 30.13 -6.42
C LEU A 356 -4.11 28.79 -6.36
N ALA A 357 -3.79 28.18 -7.51
CA ALA A 357 -2.98 26.98 -7.59
C ALA A 357 -1.61 27.20 -6.93
N GLY A 358 -0.89 28.27 -7.31
CA GLY A 358 0.42 28.61 -6.74
C GLY A 358 0.37 28.94 -5.25
N TYR A 359 -0.66 29.69 -4.82
CA TYR A 359 -0.90 30.01 -3.41
C TYR A 359 -1.13 28.75 -2.56
N GLN A 360 -1.99 27.83 -3.03
CA GLN A 360 -2.28 26.59 -2.30
C GLN A 360 -1.03 25.71 -2.17
N ALA A 361 -0.24 25.58 -3.24
CA ALA A 361 1.01 24.82 -3.23
C ALA A 361 2.02 25.43 -2.26
N GLY A 362 2.20 26.76 -2.33
CA GLY A 362 3.03 27.51 -1.39
C GLY A 362 2.57 27.37 0.06
N ASN A 363 1.27 27.41 0.32
CA ASN A 363 0.72 27.29 1.67
C ASN A 363 1.08 25.94 2.31
N VAL A 364 0.86 24.85 1.58
CA VAL A 364 1.23 23.51 2.06
C VAL A 364 2.75 23.41 2.26
N PHE A 365 3.54 23.96 1.33
CA PHE A 365 4.99 23.98 1.46
C PHE A 365 5.44 24.73 2.72
N PHE A 366 5.00 25.97 2.94
CA PHE A 366 5.43 26.79 4.09
C PHE A 366 5.06 26.17 5.42
N GLN A 367 3.89 25.53 5.54
CA GLN A 367 3.49 24.82 6.76
C GLN A 367 4.45 23.67 7.09
N ASN A 368 4.79 22.85 6.08
CA ASN A 368 5.74 21.76 6.25
C ASN A 368 7.17 22.26 6.48
N TRP A 369 7.56 23.31 5.76
CA TRP A 369 8.88 23.91 5.81
C TRP A 369 9.16 24.60 7.17
N LEU A 370 8.17 25.29 7.74
CA LEU A 370 8.29 25.93 9.07
C LEU A 370 8.57 24.91 10.17
N SER A 371 7.88 23.77 10.13
CA SER A 371 7.99 22.71 11.15
C SER A 371 9.04 21.65 10.81
N HIS A 372 9.77 21.81 9.69
CA HIS A 372 10.69 20.80 9.16
C HIS A 372 10.07 19.43 8.91
N ASN A 373 8.75 19.38 8.68
CA ASN A 373 8.04 18.14 8.42
C ASN A 373 8.45 17.58 7.07
N ALA A 374 9.31 16.57 7.09
CA ALA A 374 9.83 15.92 5.91
C ALA A 374 9.73 14.40 6.01
N GLU A 375 9.50 13.76 4.87
CA GLU A 375 9.63 12.32 4.74
C GLU A 375 11.00 11.96 4.14
N VAL A 376 11.56 10.85 4.61
CA VAL A 376 12.74 10.24 3.99
C VAL A 376 12.26 9.12 3.06
N LEU A 377 12.26 9.42 1.77
CA LEU A 377 11.89 8.47 0.72
C LEU A 377 13.09 7.59 0.38
N GLU A 378 12.89 6.28 0.41
CA GLU A 378 13.87 5.32 -0.10
C GLU A 378 13.52 4.99 -1.55
N ILE A 379 14.50 5.15 -2.44
CA ILE A 379 14.36 4.95 -3.88
C ILE A 379 15.21 3.72 -4.23
N PRO A 380 14.59 2.54 -4.43
CA PRO A 380 15.32 1.32 -4.73
C PRO A 380 16.26 1.47 -5.95
N PRO A 381 17.32 0.66 -6.05
CA PRO A 381 18.19 0.68 -7.22
C PRO A 381 17.41 0.32 -8.48
N ASN A 382 17.82 0.89 -9.61
CA ASN A 382 17.20 0.68 -10.93
C ASN A 382 15.67 0.85 -10.93
N SER A 383 15.16 1.81 -10.17
CA SER A 383 13.71 2.04 -10.03
C SER A 383 13.30 3.49 -10.19
N ALA A 384 12.00 3.71 -10.40
CA ALA A 384 11.35 5.02 -10.40
C ALA A 384 10.26 5.08 -9.32
N VAL A 385 10.14 6.22 -8.65
CA VAL A 385 9.12 6.51 -7.63
C VAL A 385 8.41 7.83 -7.99
N PRO A 386 7.06 7.87 -8.04
CA PRO A 386 6.35 9.10 -8.31
C PRO A 386 6.33 9.99 -7.05
N ILE A 387 6.64 11.27 -7.22
CA ILE A 387 6.57 12.29 -6.16
C ILE A 387 5.46 13.32 -6.39
N ILE A 388 5.00 13.52 -7.63
CA ILE A 388 3.80 14.28 -7.96
C ILE A 388 3.02 13.50 -9.01
N SER A 389 1.71 13.35 -8.83
CA SER A 389 0.84 12.71 -9.82
C SER A 389 -0.57 13.31 -9.76
N ARG A 390 -0.90 14.19 -10.71
CA ARG A 390 -2.18 14.91 -10.75
C ARG A 390 -2.81 14.83 -12.13
N VAL A 391 -4.11 14.56 -12.17
CA VAL A 391 -4.98 14.71 -13.33
C VAL A 391 -5.35 16.18 -13.43
N MET A 392 -4.97 16.81 -14.53
CA MET A 392 -5.24 18.20 -14.86
C MET A 392 -6.21 18.25 -16.04
N ASN A 393 -7.41 18.74 -15.80
CA ASN A 393 -8.43 18.89 -16.83
C ASN A 393 -8.15 20.12 -17.73
N PRO A 394 -8.80 20.23 -18.90
CA PRO A 394 -8.70 21.43 -19.74
C PRO A 394 -9.00 22.71 -18.96
N GLY A 395 -8.11 23.69 -19.06
CA GLY A 395 -8.23 24.99 -18.38
C GLY A 395 -7.89 24.99 -16.88
N GLU A 396 -7.38 23.89 -16.34
CA GLU A 396 -6.83 23.85 -14.99
C GLU A 396 -5.32 24.10 -14.99
N THR A 397 -4.82 24.49 -13.81
CA THR A 397 -3.42 24.78 -13.52
C THR A 397 -2.94 23.88 -12.40
N ILE A 398 -1.79 23.25 -12.55
CA ILE A 398 -1.08 22.59 -11.46
C ILE A 398 0.01 23.51 -10.93
N SER A 399 0.25 23.46 -9.62
CA SER A 399 1.43 24.07 -9.01
C SER A 399 2.00 23.19 -7.93
N ALA A 400 3.32 23.17 -7.83
CA ALA A 400 4.02 22.55 -6.70
C ALA A 400 5.25 23.36 -6.32
N LEU A 401 5.59 23.31 -5.03
CA LEU A 401 6.82 23.83 -4.46
C LEU A 401 7.37 22.76 -3.52
N ALA A 402 8.62 22.36 -3.69
CA ALA A 402 9.23 21.31 -2.88
C ALA A 402 10.69 21.60 -2.56
N SER A 403 11.14 21.09 -1.42
CA SER A 403 12.55 21.01 -1.04
C SER A 403 12.95 19.55 -1.05
N LEU A 404 13.92 19.20 -1.89
CA LEU A 404 14.36 17.84 -2.17
C LEU A 404 15.85 17.74 -1.88
N HIS A 405 16.24 16.78 -1.04
CA HIS A 405 17.64 16.62 -0.65
C HIS A 405 18.05 15.15 -0.67
N LEU A 406 18.94 14.81 -1.60
CA LEU A 406 19.53 13.48 -1.70
C LEU A 406 20.57 13.28 -0.57
N LEU A 407 20.32 12.29 0.28
CA LEU A 407 21.18 11.90 1.39
C LEU A 407 22.20 10.84 0.95
N GLY A 408 23.44 10.98 1.43
CA GLY A 408 24.49 9.97 1.30
C GLY A 408 25.46 10.20 0.14
N VAL A 409 26.72 9.85 0.34
CA VAL A 409 27.84 10.07 -0.60
C VAL A 409 28.08 8.76 -1.37
N GLY A 410 27.68 8.70 -2.63
CA GLY A 410 27.88 7.54 -3.49
C GLY A 410 27.62 7.86 -4.96
N ASP A 411 27.97 6.94 -5.86
CA ASP A 411 27.75 7.00 -7.32
C ASP A 411 26.26 6.91 -7.72
N SER A 412 25.35 7.33 -6.84
CA SER A 412 23.91 7.27 -7.07
C SER A 412 23.53 8.22 -8.21
N ASP A 413 23.28 7.67 -9.39
CA ASP A 413 22.73 8.39 -10.54
C ASP A 413 21.22 8.59 -10.34
N VAL A 414 20.87 9.58 -9.51
CA VAL A 414 19.48 9.92 -9.19
C VAL A 414 19.07 11.17 -9.97
N ILE A 415 17.96 11.05 -10.70
CA ILE A 415 17.40 12.13 -11.51
C ILE A 415 15.93 12.34 -11.17
N LEU A 416 15.43 13.55 -11.40
CA LEU A 416 14.01 13.84 -11.48
C LEU A 416 13.61 13.96 -12.94
N VAL A 417 12.47 13.38 -13.30
CA VAL A 417 11.87 13.52 -14.63
C VAL A 417 10.40 13.88 -14.47
N ALA A 418 9.97 14.89 -15.21
CA ALA A 418 8.61 15.40 -15.20
C ALA A 418 8.00 15.34 -16.61
N ASN A 419 6.78 14.82 -16.72
CA ASN A 419 6.06 14.69 -17.97
C ASN A 419 4.57 15.04 -17.80
N ALA A 420 3.99 15.58 -18.86
CA ALA A 420 2.56 15.54 -19.09
C ALA A 420 2.25 14.32 -19.96
N ILE A 421 1.34 13.45 -19.52
CA ILE A 421 1.03 12.19 -20.20
C ILE A 421 -0.48 11.97 -20.28
N SER A 422 -0.93 11.14 -21.21
CA SER A 422 -2.31 10.64 -21.19
C SER A 422 -2.48 9.54 -20.13
N LEU A 423 -3.72 9.26 -19.73
CA LEU A 423 -4.01 8.19 -18.77
C LEU A 423 -3.56 6.81 -19.26
N SER A 424 -3.61 6.55 -20.58
CA SER A 424 -3.17 5.29 -21.18
C SER A 424 -1.65 5.06 -21.13
N GLU A 425 -0.87 6.13 -21.00
CA GLU A 425 0.59 6.05 -20.89
C GLU A 425 1.07 5.88 -19.44
N MET A 426 0.18 6.07 -18.45
CA MET A 426 0.51 5.90 -17.05
C MET A 426 0.69 4.43 -16.71
N SER A 427 1.75 4.10 -15.98
CA SER A 427 1.93 2.75 -15.43
C SER A 427 0.71 2.34 -14.61
N PRO A 428 0.15 1.13 -14.82
CA PRO A 428 -1.00 0.66 -14.06
C PRO A 428 -0.70 0.57 -12.55
N TYR A 429 0.57 0.38 -12.17
CA TYR A 429 1.01 0.32 -10.78
C TYR A 429 1.02 1.68 -10.08
N TRP A 430 0.96 2.79 -10.83
CA TRP A 430 0.90 4.14 -10.27
C TRP A 430 -0.53 4.71 -10.27
N LEU A 431 -1.49 4.07 -10.96
CA LEU A 431 -2.89 4.48 -10.98
C LEU A 431 -3.50 4.67 -9.58
N PRO A 432 -3.16 3.88 -8.53
CA PRO A 432 -3.69 4.10 -7.18
C PRO A 432 -3.20 5.40 -6.54
N GLY A 433 -2.03 5.91 -6.93
CA GLY A 433 -1.44 7.14 -6.39
C GLY A 433 -1.85 8.41 -7.14
N ARG A 434 -2.61 8.31 -8.24
CA ARG A 434 -3.06 9.49 -8.99
C ARG A 434 -3.93 10.39 -8.11
N ASN A 435 -3.76 11.71 -8.24
CA ASN A 435 -4.52 12.74 -7.51
C ASN A 435 -4.31 12.78 -6.00
N PHE A 436 -3.26 12.14 -5.48
CA PHE A 436 -2.85 12.27 -4.08
C PHE A 436 -1.64 13.19 -3.96
N ALA A 437 -1.58 13.97 -2.87
CA ALA A 437 -0.46 14.88 -2.59
C ALA A 437 0.86 14.18 -2.26
N ARG A 438 0.77 12.87 -1.95
CA ARG A 438 1.91 12.01 -1.59
C ARG A 438 1.76 10.68 -2.32
N PRO A 439 1.92 10.65 -3.66
CA PRO A 439 1.58 9.50 -4.48
C PRO A 439 2.35 8.23 -4.09
N TRP A 440 3.59 8.35 -3.60
CA TRP A 440 4.42 7.23 -3.14
C TRP A 440 3.83 6.41 -1.98
N GLN A 441 2.85 6.95 -1.24
CA GLN A 441 2.13 6.18 -0.22
C GLN A 441 1.25 5.07 -0.81
N PHE A 442 0.87 5.21 -2.08
CA PHE A 442 -0.10 4.36 -2.77
C PHE A 442 0.48 3.72 -4.04
N ALA A 443 1.41 4.41 -4.70
CA ALA A 443 2.11 3.96 -5.89
C ALA A 443 3.48 3.40 -5.50
N ARG A 444 3.74 2.15 -5.86
CA ARG A 444 5.00 1.47 -5.57
C ARG A 444 6.11 1.94 -6.52
N ALA A 445 7.35 1.73 -6.11
CA ALA A 445 8.47 1.85 -7.04
C ALA A 445 8.27 0.86 -8.20
N ILE A 446 8.56 1.28 -9.42
CA ILE A 446 8.57 0.41 -10.60
C ILE A 446 9.99 0.28 -11.14
N PRO A 447 10.34 -0.86 -11.76
CA PRO A 447 11.61 -0.98 -12.49
C PRO A 447 11.76 0.12 -13.53
N ILE A 448 12.98 0.61 -13.76
CA ILE A 448 13.24 1.61 -14.82
C ILE A 448 12.83 1.09 -16.20
N SER A 449 12.91 -0.23 -16.44
CA SER A 449 12.41 -0.84 -17.68
C SER A 449 10.94 -0.55 -17.97
N ASP A 450 10.15 -0.33 -16.92
CA ASP A 450 8.71 -0.07 -17.01
C ASP A 450 8.40 1.44 -17.02
N PHE A 451 9.43 2.29 -16.90
CA PHE A 451 9.34 3.74 -16.98
C PHE A 451 9.78 4.23 -18.37
N HIS A 452 8.81 4.45 -19.26
CA HIS A 452 9.05 4.67 -20.69
C HIS A 452 9.36 6.13 -21.10
N PHE A 453 9.70 7.02 -20.16
CA PHE A 453 9.90 8.44 -20.45
C PHE A 453 11.39 8.82 -20.40
N PRO A 454 12.11 8.76 -21.53
CA PRO A 454 13.53 9.12 -21.57
C PRO A 454 13.72 10.62 -21.37
N THR A 455 14.84 11.00 -20.77
CA THR A 455 15.27 12.40 -20.67
C THR A 455 15.75 12.92 -22.02
N GLN A 456 15.23 14.05 -22.46
CA GLN A 456 15.64 14.73 -23.70
C GLN A 456 16.29 16.09 -23.40
N GLY A 457 17.30 16.44 -24.21
CA GLY A 457 18.02 17.71 -24.11
C GLY A 457 18.89 17.84 -22.86
N LEU A 458 19.31 19.07 -22.54
CA LEU A 458 19.98 19.43 -21.29
C LEU A 458 18.95 19.91 -20.25
N PRO A 459 19.24 19.82 -18.93
CA PRO A 459 18.40 20.42 -17.90
C PRO A 459 18.36 21.94 -18.11
N LYS A 460 17.19 22.47 -18.43
CA LYS A 460 16.96 23.92 -18.53
C LYS A 460 16.48 24.46 -17.19
N HIS A 461 16.49 25.79 -17.06
CA HIS A 461 15.85 26.50 -15.95
C HIS A 461 16.35 26.04 -14.57
N THR A 462 17.67 25.83 -14.48
CA THR A 462 18.38 25.59 -13.23
C THR A 462 19.03 26.89 -12.80
N TYR A 463 18.72 27.34 -11.58
CA TYR A 463 19.20 28.60 -11.04
C TYR A 463 19.99 28.36 -9.75
N PRO A 464 21.31 28.65 -9.73
CA PRO A 464 22.12 28.46 -8.54
C PRO A 464 21.83 29.54 -7.49
N ASN A 465 22.01 29.18 -6.22
CA ASN A 465 21.84 30.05 -5.05
C ASN A 465 20.51 30.83 -5.06
N PRO A 466 19.33 30.16 -5.04
CA PRO A 466 18.01 30.80 -5.05
C PRO A 466 17.65 31.47 -3.71
N LEU A 467 18.56 32.27 -3.16
CA LEU A 467 18.41 33.07 -1.95
C LEU A 467 18.73 34.54 -2.26
N ARG A 468 17.85 35.43 -1.84
CA ARG A 468 18.03 36.89 -1.82
C ARG A 468 18.03 37.35 -0.39
N GLN A 469 19.12 38.02 -0.01
CA GLN A 469 19.22 38.74 1.25
C GLN A 469 19.00 40.22 0.97
N GLU A 470 18.02 40.81 1.63
CA GLU A 470 17.71 42.23 1.56
C GLU A 470 17.70 42.79 2.98
N SER A 471 17.96 44.09 3.12
CA SER A 471 17.91 44.75 4.42
C SER A 471 17.23 46.10 4.37
N PHE A 472 16.69 46.54 5.51
CA PHE A 472 16.13 47.87 5.63
C PHE A 472 16.37 48.47 7.02
N GLU A 473 16.40 49.79 7.07
CA GLU A 473 16.39 50.55 8.32
C GLU A 473 15.28 51.59 8.22
N TYR A 474 14.50 51.74 9.29
CA TYR A 474 13.43 52.71 9.35
C TYR A 474 13.39 53.41 10.70
N GLU A 475 13.41 54.74 10.67
CA GLU A 475 13.18 55.58 11.84
C GLU A 475 11.77 56.19 11.79
N ALA A 476 11.06 56.15 12.92
CA ALA A 476 9.71 56.72 13.02
C ALA A 476 9.69 58.22 12.72
N GLY A 477 8.84 58.60 11.75
CA GLY A 477 8.77 59.96 11.20
C GLY A 477 9.84 60.26 10.14
N GLY A 478 10.67 59.28 9.78
CA GLY A 478 11.61 59.34 8.67
C GLY A 478 10.97 58.99 7.32
N ARG A 479 11.82 58.74 6.31
CA ARG A 479 11.38 58.31 4.98
C ARG A 479 10.89 56.87 5.00
N PHE A 480 9.94 56.54 4.13
CA PHE A 480 9.47 55.16 3.99
C PHE A 480 10.60 54.29 3.46
N ALA A 481 10.71 53.07 3.98
CA ALA A 481 11.57 52.04 3.40
C ALA A 481 10.75 51.19 2.44
N PHE A 482 11.31 50.92 1.26
CA PHE A 482 10.68 50.10 0.22
C PHE A 482 11.59 48.94 -0.12
N ILE A 483 11.07 47.72 -0.01
CA ILE A 483 11.77 46.50 -0.40
C ILE A 483 11.04 45.89 -1.60
N ARG A 484 11.75 45.70 -2.71
CA ARG A 484 11.19 45.19 -3.96
C ARG A 484 11.46 43.69 -4.10
N ILE A 485 10.39 42.92 -4.16
CA ILE A 485 10.43 41.46 -4.33
C ILE A 485 10.22 41.16 -5.82
N GLY A 486 11.07 40.32 -6.41
CA GLY A 486 10.96 39.88 -7.80
C GLY A 486 11.44 40.86 -8.88
N GLU A 487 11.95 42.04 -8.50
CA GLU A 487 12.39 43.07 -9.46
C GLU A 487 13.72 42.71 -10.13
N LYS A 488 14.72 42.30 -9.34
CA LYS A 488 16.05 41.94 -9.84
C LYS A 488 16.13 40.44 -10.13
N ALA A 489 16.17 40.08 -11.41
CA ALA A 489 16.31 38.69 -11.83
C ALA A 489 17.56 38.01 -11.26
N ILE A 490 17.48 36.71 -11.00
CA ILE A 490 18.64 35.84 -10.81
C ILE A 490 19.05 35.19 -12.13
N SER A 491 20.34 34.88 -12.28
CA SER A 491 20.87 34.22 -13.49
C SER A 491 20.78 32.70 -13.35
N GLY A 492 20.50 32.02 -14.46
CA GLY A 492 20.55 30.56 -14.56
C GLY A 492 21.96 30.03 -14.82
N THR A 493 22.07 28.72 -15.01
CA THR A 493 23.32 28.04 -15.40
C THR A 493 23.65 28.19 -16.89
N GLU A 494 22.66 28.47 -17.73
CA GLU A 494 22.84 28.71 -19.17
C GLU A 494 23.04 30.22 -19.44
N ASP A 495 23.87 30.53 -20.44
CA ASP A 495 24.12 31.91 -20.86
C ASP A 495 22.80 32.62 -21.23
N GLN A 496 22.65 33.85 -20.75
CA GLN A 496 21.46 34.70 -20.94
C GLN A 496 20.17 34.25 -20.22
N GLN A 497 20.15 33.09 -19.55
CA GLN A 497 19.00 32.67 -18.77
C GLN A 497 18.82 33.57 -17.53
N LYS A 498 17.66 34.22 -17.43
CA LYS A 498 17.30 35.10 -16.30
C LYS A 498 15.91 34.75 -15.79
N LEU A 499 15.74 34.68 -14.47
CA LEU A 499 14.44 34.47 -13.84
C LEU A 499 13.85 35.80 -13.38
N LEU A 500 12.96 36.38 -14.17
CA LEU A 500 12.18 37.56 -13.76
C LEU A 500 11.09 37.14 -12.75
N GLY A 501 10.70 38.05 -11.87
CA GLY A 501 9.72 37.78 -10.81
C GLY A 501 10.25 36.93 -9.65
N ASN A 502 11.40 36.27 -9.82
CA ASN A 502 12.06 35.44 -8.81
C ASN A 502 11.14 34.37 -8.20
N PHE A 503 10.30 33.74 -9.01
CA PHE A 503 9.45 32.63 -8.60
C PHE A 503 10.28 31.50 -7.98
N GLY A 504 9.91 31.05 -6.79
CA GLY A 504 10.65 29.99 -6.08
C GLY A 504 11.94 30.45 -5.38
N VAL A 505 12.37 31.71 -5.54
CA VAL A 505 13.54 32.26 -4.84
C VAL A 505 13.16 32.66 -3.43
N GLN A 506 13.95 32.26 -2.43
CA GLN A 506 13.71 32.68 -1.06
C GLN A 506 14.25 34.08 -0.84
N TYR A 507 13.42 34.91 -0.21
CA TYR A 507 13.82 36.20 0.32
C TYR A 507 13.98 36.09 1.83
N LEU A 508 15.14 36.50 2.32
CA LEU A 508 15.41 36.77 3.72
C LEU A 508 15.64 38.27 3.87
N ILE A 509 14.69 38.96 4.50
CA ILE A 509 14.69 40.40 4.65
C ILE A 509 14.89 40.72 6.12
N GLU A 510 16.02 41.31 6.46
CA GLU A 510 16.40 41.64 7.84
C GLU A 510 16.51 43.15 8.01
N GLY A 511 15.82 43.72 9.00
CA GLY A 511 15.83 45.15 9.20
C GLY A 511 15.57 45.60 10.61
N THR A 512 15.75 46.90 10.82
CA THR A 512 15.53 47.55 12.12
C THR A 512 14.49 48.65 12.00
N VAL A 513 13.65 48.75 13.03
CA VAL A 513 12.63 49.79 13.17
C VAL A 513 12.88 50.50 14.49
N SER A 514 13.13 51.80 14.47
CA SER A 514 13.44 52.58 15.67
C SER A 514 12.53 53.80 15.83
N ASN A 515 12.31 54.19 17.08
CA ASN A 515 11.63 55.43 17.43
C ASN A 515 12.59 56.40 18.13
N PRO A 516 13.26 57.30 17.39
CA PRO A 516 14.14 58.30 18.01
C PRO A 516 13.37 59.48 18.65
N LYS A 517 12.03 59.53 18.55
CA LYS A 517 11.22 60.65 19.05
C LYS A 517 10.94 60.51 20.55
N PRO A 518 10.71 61.62 21.27
CA PRO A 518 10.35 61.60 22.69
C PRO A 518 8.90 61.15 22.95
N THR A 519 8.13 60.84 21.91
CA THR A 519 6.74 60.40 21.98
C THR A 519 6.57 59.02 21.35
N LYS A 520 5.54 58.27 21.78
CA LYS A 520 5.21 56.98 21.19
C LYS A 520 4.91 57.13 19.69
N GLN A 521 5.42 56.22 18.88
CA GLN A 521 5.20 56.23 17.43
C GLN A 521 4.64 54.89 16.97
N LYS A 522 3.61 54.93 16.12
CA LYS A 522 3.06 53.74 15.50
C LYS A 522 3.77 53.48 14.17
N VAL A 523 4.20 52.25 13.95
CA VAL A 523 4.87 51.83 12.72
C VAL A 523 4.20 50.58 12.19
N LYS A 524 4.09 50.49 10.86
CA LYS A 524 3.53 49.32 10.17
C LYS A 524 4.41 48.89 9.00
N ILE A 525 4.36 47.60 8.72
CA ILE A 525 4.96 46.96 7.56
C ILE A 525 3.83 46.32 6.75
N GLU A 526 3.74 46.68 5.48
CA GLU A 526 2.67 46.23 4.58
C GLU A 526 3.26 45.66 3.29
N PHE A 527 2.70 44.55 2.82
CA PHE A 527 2.93 44.00 1.49
C PHE A 527 1.88 44.55 0.52
N GLU A 528 2.31 45.05 -0.63
CA GLU A 528 1.44 45.50 -1.73
C GLU A 528 1.64 44.62 -2.96
N ALA A 529 0.52 44.16 -3.53
CA ALA A 529 0.49 43.49 -4.83
C ALA A 529 0.66 44.51 -5.98
N SER A 530 1.89 44.98 -6.17
CA SER A 530 2.18 46.15 -7.02
C SER A 530 2.00 45.92 -8.52
N ALA A 531 2.33 44.73 -9.02
CA ALA A 531 2.32 44.42 -10.47
C ALA A 531 1.01 43.78 -10.97
N GLY A 532 0.11 43.37 -10.07
CA GLY A 532 -1.12 42.68 -10.44
C GLY A 532 -1.69 41.87 -9.28
N TYR A 533 -2.65 41.00 -9.56
CA TYR A 533 -3.20 40.09 -8.56
C TYR A 533 -2.13 39.13 -8.03
N SER A 534 -2.16 38.82 -6.74
CA SER A 534 -1.08 38.05 -6.10
C SER A 534 -1.55 37.21 -4.92
N GLY A 535 -0.91 36.05 -4.75
CA GLY A 535 -0.95 35.26 -3.53
C GLY A 535 0.42 35.32 -2.88
N ALA A 536 0.47 35.55 -1.57
CA ALA A 536 1.73 35.67 -0.85
C ALA A 536 1.65 35.05 0.55
N ILE A 537 2.79 34.55 1.00
CA ILE A 537 2.98 33.95 2.32
C ILE A 537 4.26 34.52 2.91
N PHE A 538 4.20 34.91 4.18
CA PHE A 538 5.29 35.50 4.92
C PHE A 538 5.50 34.78 6.24
N LEU A 539 6.75 34.69 6.66
CA LEU A 539 7.11 34.46 8.05
C LEU A 539 7.70 35.76 8.60
N VAL A 540 7.01 36.41 9.53
CA VAL A 540 7.47 37.66 10.16
C VAL A 540 7.84 37.35 11.60
N ASN A 541 9.13 37.43 11.93
CA ASN A 541 9.66 37.02 13.24
C ASN A 541 9.24 35.59 13.63
N GLY A 542 9.10 34.71 12.62
CA GLY A 542 8.63 33.33 12.79
C GLY A 542 7.09 33.15 12.79
N GLU A 543 6.30 34.23 12.82
CA GLU A 543 4.84 34.18 12.73
C GLU A 543 4.40 34.00 11.27
N TYR A 544 3.53 33.03 11.02
CA TYR A 544 2.97 32.74 9.71
C TYR A 544 1.87 33.74 9.36
N ILE A 545 2.02 34.44 8.22
CA ILE A 545 1.06 35.42 7.71
C ILE A 545 0.77 35.12 6.24
N ASP A 546 -0.50 34.93 5.92
CA ASP A 546 -0.96 34.70 4.56
C ASP A 546 -1.72 35.90 3.97
N ALA A 547 -1.66 35.99 2.65
CA ALA A 547 -2.41 36.91 1.82
C ALA A 547 -2.97 36.14 0.61
N ARG A 548 -4.21 35.65 0.76
CA ARG A 548 -4.88 34.89 -0.29
C ARG A 548 -5.50 35.82 -1.32
N LEU A 549 -5.00 35.79 -2.56
CA LEU A 549 -5.60 36.46 -3.73
C LEU A 549 -5.83 37.97 -3.57
N LEU A 550 -4.79 38.70 -3.18
CA LEU A 550 -4.80 40.16 -3.20
C LEU A 550 -5.06 40.67 -4.61
N GLN A 551 -5.94 41.67 -4.72
CA GLN A 551 -6.13 42.43 -5.95
C GLN A 551 -4.96 43.39 -6.19
N THR A 552 -4.85 43.89 -7.41
CA THR A 552 -3.83 44.87 -7.77
C THR A 552 -3.89 46.08 -6.83
N LYS A 553 -2.74 46.48 -6.26
CA LYS A 553 -2.60 47.55 -5.26
C LYS A 553 -3.27 47.31 -3.91
N GLU A 554 -3.87 46.15 -3.70
CA GLU A 554 -4.32 45.75 -2.37
C GLU A 554 -3.12 45.48 -1.47
N GLN A 555 -3.30 45.80 -0.19
CA GLN A 555 -2.26 45.71 0.82
C GLN A 555 -2.60 44.67 1.89
N ARG A 556 -1.60 43.91 2.30
CA ARG A 556 -1.65 43.04 3.47
C ARG A 556 -0.71 43.57 4.54
N ARG A 557 -1.25 43.85 5.72
CA ARG A 557 -0.44 44.17 6.90
C ARG A 557 0.32 42.93 7.36
N LEU A 558 1.65 43.07 7.43
CA LEU A 558 2.58 42.05 7.90
C LEU A 558 2.96 42.25 9.36
N TRP A 559 3.06 43.51 9.80
CA TRP A 559 3.45 43.84 11.16
C TRP A 559 2.96 45.23 11.51
N GLU A 560 2.58 45.45 12.78
CA GLU A 560 2.25 46.76 13.30
C GLU A 560 2.46 46.81 14.82
N ARG A 561 3.21 47.81 15.28
CA ARG A 561 3.42 48.08 16.71
C ARG A 561 3.50 49.56 16.99
N THR A 562 3.27 49.90 18.25
CA THR A 562 3.59 51.20 18.82
C THR A 562 4.92 51.08 19.56
N LEU A 563 5.91 51.85 19.13
CA LEU A 563 7.24 51.92 19.72
C LEU A 563 7.30 53.02 20.78
N GLU A 564 7.83 52.69 21.95
CA GLU A 564 8.15 53.64 23.01
C GLU A 564 9.29 54.59 22.59
N PRO A 565 9.43 55.76 23.23
CA PRO A 565 10.56 56.66 22.98
C PRO A 565 11.91 55.95 23.13
N GLY A 566 12.76 56.05 22.12
CA GLY A 566 14.09 55.41 22.07
C GLY A 566 14.08 53.91 21.79
N GLN A 567 12.91 53.28 21.59
CA GLN A 567 12.82 51.85 21.34
C GLN A 567 13.29 51.49 19.92
N THR A 568 14.03 50.39 19.81
CA THR A 568 14.40 49.76 18.53
C THR A 568 13.96 48.30 18.55
N GLU A 569 13.40 47.84 17.44
CA GLU A 569 13.03 46.44 17.22
C GLU A 569 13.69 45.89 15.95
N ASN A 570 14.14 44.64 16.03
CA ASN A 570 14.63 43.89 14.88
C ASN A 570 13.47 43.13 14.24
N ILE A 571 13.42 43.16 12.91
CA ILE A 571 12.40 42.50 12.12
C ILE A 571 13.07 41.57 11.12
N ARG A 572 12.60 40.33 11.07
CA ARG A 572 12.98 39.32 10.07
C ARG A 572 11.75 38.90 9.30
N ILE A 573 11.77 39.05 7.98
CA ILE A 573 10.69 38.65 7.08
C ILE A 573 11.24 37.63 6.08
N GLU A 574 10.55 36.50 5.96
CA GLU A 574 10.88 35.48 4.97
C GLU A 574 9.70 35.22 4.05
N THR A 575 9.96 35.09 2.74
CA THR A 575 8.93 34.80 1.74
C THR A 575 9.54 34.14 0.50
N ILE A 576 8.70 33.55 -0.34
CA ILE A 576 9.05 32.99 -1.64
C ILE A 576 7.99 33.49 -2.63
N PRO A 577 8.35 34.18 -3.73
CA PRO A 577 7.40 34.50 -4.78
C PRO A 577 6.77 33.22 -5.35
N LEU A 578 5.44 33.15 -5.29
CA LEU A 578 4.66 31.98 -5.67
C LEU A 578 4.22 32.06 -7.14
N SER A 579 4.12 30.91 -7.80
CA SER A 579 3.68 30.83 -9.19
C SER A 579 2.27 31.35 -9.41
N GLY A 580 1.97 31.79 -10.64
CA GLY A 580 0.68 32.36 -11.02
C GLY A 580 0.44 33.79 -10.54
N ALA A 581 1.13 34.25 -9.49
CA ALA A 581 1.06 35.60 -8.98
C ALA A 581 1.90 36.60 -9.79
N HIS A 582 1.56 37.89 -9.72
CA HIS A 582 2.30 38.95 -10.40
C HIS A 582 3.39 39.57 -9.51
N TYR A 583 4.63 39.48 -9.97
CA TYR A 583 5.81 40.13 -9.40
C TYR A 583 6.46 41.05 -10.48
N PRO A 584 7.08 42.19 -10.09
CA PRO A 584 7.50 42.54 -8.74
C PRO A 584 6.39 43.02 -7.80
N ALA A 585 6.61 42.84 -6.50
CA ALA A 585 5.75 43.31 -5.42
C ALA A 585 6.57 44.11 -4.39
N THR A 586 5.91 44.84 -3.50
CA THR A 586 6.58 45.81 -2.62
C THR A 586 6.23 45.59 -1.17
N ILE A 587 7.23 45.50 -0.31
CA ILE A 587 7.05 45.69 1.13
C ILE A 587 7.37 47.15 1.46
N THR A 588 6.47 47.81 2.18
CA THR A 588 6.61 49.20 2.63
C THR A 588 6.65 49.26 4.14
N VAL A 589 7.64 49.96 4.68
CA VAL A 589 7.73 50.32 6.11
C VAL A 589 7.40 51.79 6.25
N SER A 590 6.38 52.10 7.06
CA SER A 590 5.80 53.45 7.14
C SER A 590 5.15 53.72 8.50
N PRO A 591 4.80 54.99 8.81
CA PRO A 591 3.99 55.32 9.98
C PRO A 591 2.64 54.61 9.94
N GLY A 592 2.18 54.12 11.10
CA GLY A 592 0.98 53.29 11.24
C GLY A 592 -0.28 53.99 11.71
#